data_AF-A0A8S0VZR4-F1
#
_entry.id   AF-A0A8S0VZR4-F1
#
_cell.length_a   1.000
_cell.length_b   1.000
_cell.length_c   1.000
_cell.angle_alpha   90.00
_cell.angle_beta   90.00
_cell.angle_gamma   90.00
#
_symmetry.space_group_name_H-M   'P 1'
#
loop_
_entity.id
_entity.type
_entity.pdbx_description
1 polymer ?
#
loop_
_entity_poly.entity_id
_entity_poly.type
_entity_poly.pdbx_seq_one_letter_code
_entity_poly.pdbx_strand_id
1 'polypeptide(L)'
;MPSLTKLGVYDPQIRLSYFFRTFDSPSLQEFEYRAHALTKLTLVATDFTRDRLILLLRHCPKVTFLSLSIDRDDYCGQTVDDDFLEPFVSPDEDGQYLCPRLEEWLCRGPTRFTDEGILKFITRKQDGSQPQIAKLKRMHIAFNRIHVVDISGKTEGFVEDGLDLQLSYSPDDIEAFAREL
;
A
#
# COMPACT_ATOMS: atom_id res chain seq x y z
N MET A 1 19.43 -1.55 21.29
CA MET A 1 20.17 -2.82 21.27
C MET A 1 21.17 -2.78 20.13
N PRO A 2 22.48 -2.59 20.37
CA PRO A 2 23.42 -2.21 19.32
C PRO A 2 23.97 -3.36 18.43
N SER A 3 23.50 -4.60 18.61
CA SER A 3 24.06 -5.77 17.90
C SER A 3 23.02 -6.70 17.31
N LEU A 4 21.73 -6.31 17.28
CA LEU A 4 20.71 -7.17 16.66
C LEU A 4 20.76 -6.98 15.14
N THR A 5 21.30 -7.98 14.45
CA THR A 5 21.45 -7.99 12.99
C THR A 5 20.32 -8.76 12.30
N LYS A 6 19.70 -9.73 12.98
CA LYS A 6 18.61 -10.57 12.47
C LYS A 6 17.46 -10.64 13.46
N LEU A 7 16.22 -10.54 12.95
CA LEU A 7 15.01 -10.56 13.79
C LEU A 7 13.89 -11.32 13.09
N GLY A 8 13.53 -12.47 13.67
CA GLY A 8 12.44 -13.33 13.19
C GLY A 8 11.17 -13.11 13.99
N VAL A 9 10.08 -12.72 13.33
CA VAL A 9 8.76 -12.57 13.96
C VAL A 9 7.79 -13.59 13.34
N TYR A 10 7.26 -14.47 14.18
CA TYR A 10 6.46 -15.64 13.77
C TYR A 10 5.02 -15.60 14.30
N ASP A 11 4.53 -14.40 14.63
CA ASP A 11 3.18 -14.21 15.15
C ASP A 11 2.30 -13.52 14.08
N PRO A 12 1.29 -14.23 13.52
CA PRO A 12 0.38 -13.67 12.52
C PRO A 12 -0.57 -12.60 13.07
N GLN A 13 -0.68 -12.48 14.39
CA GLN A 13 -1.51 -11.48 15.07
C GLN A 13 -0.72 -10.26 15.52
N ILE A 14 0.61 -10.25 15.33
CA ILE A 14 1.41 -9.13 15.77
C ILE A 14 1.03 -7.87 14.98
N ARG A 15 0.72 -6.81 15.72
CA ARG A 15 0.59 -5.49 15.11
C ARG A 15 2.00 -4.98 14.82
N LEU A 16 2.46 -5.21 13.58
CA LEU A 16 3.76 -4.79 13.11
C LEU A 16 4.02 -3.30 13.33
N SER A 17 2.98 -2.46 13.32
CA SER A 17 3.12 -1.03 13.64
C SER A 17 3.73 -0.77 15.02
N TYR A 18 3.37 -1.53 16.06
CA TYR A 18 3.99 -1.40 17.39
C TYR A 18 5.41 -1.96 17.43
N PHE A 19 5.61 -3.05 16.70
CA PHE A 19 6.91 -3.67 16.59
C PHE A 19 7.92 -2.69 16.02
N PHE A 20 7.65 -2.09 14.87
CA PHE A 20 8.57 -1.13 14.25
C PHE A 20 8.69 0.19 15.00
N ARG A 21 7.63 0.65 15.69
CA ARG A 21 7.70 1.85 16.56
C ARG A 21 8.62 1.68 17.76
N THR A 22 8.68 0.48 18.34
CA THR A 22 9.52 0.21 19.53
C THR A 22 10.89 -0.34 19.16
N PHE A 23 11.03 -0.84 17.93
CA PHE A 23 12.23 -1.48 17.46
C PHE A 23 13.15 -0.49 16.73
N ASP A 24 13.84 0.34 17.52
CA ASP A 24 14.93 1.18 17.02
C ASP A 24 16.25 0.40 17.06
N SER A 25 16.59 -0.23 15.93
CA SER A 25 17.86 -0.94 15.74
C SER A 25 18.51 -0.47 14.45
N PRO A 26 19.40 0.54 14.51
CA PRO A 26 20.13 1.02 13.35
C PRO A 26 21.05 -0.04 12.73
N SER A 27 21.33 -1.13 13.45
CA SER A 27 22.13 -2.28 12.99
C SER A 27 21.32 -3.43 12.41
N LEU A 28 19.99 -3.33 12.31
CA LEU A 28 19.16 -4.41 11.77
C LEU A 28 19.38 -4.50 10.25
N GLN A 29 20.07 -5.56 9.84
CA GLN A 29 20.38 -5.84 8.43
C GLN A 29 19.34 -6.77 7.81
N GLU A 30 18.76 -7.67 8.60
CA GLU A 30 17.80 -8.67 8.15
C GLU A 30 16.56 -8.70 9.07
N PHE A 31 15.40 -8.45 8.50
CA PHE A 31 14.11 -8.64 9.17
C PHE A 31 13.37 -9.80 8.48
N GLU A 32 13.17 -10.90 9.20
CA GLU A 32 12.50 -12.08 8.67
C GLU A 32 11.10 -12.21 9.29
N TYR A 33 10.11 -11.70 8.56
CA TYR A 33 8.70 -11.91 8.92
C TYR A 33 8.14 -13.05 8.09
N ARG A 34 7.99 -14.22 8.69
CA ARG A 34 7.41 -15.39 8.01
C ARG A 34 5.90 -15.41 8.12
N ALA A 35 5.26 -14.51 7.39
CA ALA A 35 3.81 -14.42 7.33
C ALA A 35 3.25 -14.98 6.04
N HIS A 36 3.66 -16.21 5.68
CA HIS A 36 3.23 -16.91 4.47
C HIS A 36 1.72 -17.21 4.42
N ALA A 37 0.96 -16.87 5.45
CA ALA A 37 -0.50 -17.00 5.51
C ALA A 37 -1.21 -15.64 5.63
N LEU A 38 -0.48 -14.52 5.71
CA LEU A 38 -1.09 -13.22 5.89
C LEU A 38 -1.80 -12.76 4.62
N THR A 39 -3.12 -12.60 4.72
CA THR A 39 -3.98 -12.09 3.64
C THR A 39 -4.39 -10.65 3.88
N LYS A 40 -4.40 -10.18 5.13
CA LYS A 40 -4.79 -8.82 5.51
C LYS A 40 -3.64 -8.12 6.22
N LEU A 41 -3.18 -7.00 5.67
CA LEU A 41 -2.11 -6.18 6.25
C LEU A 41 -2.62 -4.74 6.45
N THR A 42 -2.60 -4.28 7.70
CA THR A 42 -2.93 -2.89 8.06
C THR A 42 -1.72 -2.26 8.73
N LEU A 43 -1.26 -1.14 8.19
CA LEU A 43 -0.08 -0.42 8.66
C LEU A 43 -0.46 1.02 8.98
N VAL A 44 0.06 1.49 10.11
CA VAL A 44 0.12 2.91 10.43
C VAL A 44 1.57 3.31 10.22
N ALA A 45 1.83 4.04 9.14
CA ALA A 45 3.14 4.51 8.78
C ALA A 45 3.41 5.83 9.49
N THR A 46 4.12 5.76 10.63
CA THR A 46 4.66 6.95 11.29
C THR A 46 6.12 7.21 11.01
N ASP A 47 6.86 6.23 10.46
CA ASP A 47 8.33 6.31 10.27
C ASP A 47 8.86 5.33 9.20
N PHE A 48 8.01 4.94 8.23
CA PHE A 48 8.46 4.01 7.18
C PHE A 48 9.07 4.79 6.03
N THR A 49 10.25 4.36 5.57
CA THR A 49 10.73 4.71 4.22
C THR A 49 10.06 3.83 3.19
N ARG A 50 10.00 4.30 1.94
CA ARG A 50 9.44 3.55 0.80
C ARG A 50 10.07 2.15 0.71
N ASP A 51 11.39 2.08 0.78
CA ASP A 51 12.14 0.83 0.65
C ASP A 51 11.84 -0.15 1.78
N ARG A 52 11.67 0.33 3.01
CA ARG A 52 11.28 -0.52 4.15
C ARG A 52 9.86 -1.07 3.97
N LEU A 53 8.95 -0.26 3.45
CA LEU A 53 7.58 -0.69 3.18
C LEU A 53 7.54 -1.75 2.05
N ILE A 54 8.28 -1.52 0.96
CA ILE A 54 8.42 -2.51 -0.13
C ILE A 54 9.05 -3.80 0.39
N LEU A 55 10.12 -3.72 1.18
CA LEU A 55 10.77 -4.90 1.76
C LEU A 55 9.78 -5.70 2.62
N LEU A 56 9.00 -5.03 3.46
CA LEU A 56 7.97 -5.68 4.27
C LEU A 56 6.92 -6.39 3.41
N LEU A 57 6.43 -5.72 2.37
CA LEU A 57 5.41 -6.25 1.47
C LEU A 57 5.93 -7.45 0.66
N ARG A 58 7.22 -7.50 0.31
CA ARG A 58 7.84 -8.66 -0.34
C ARG A 58 7.76 -9.93 0.52
N HIS A 59 7.79 -9.79 1.84
CA HIS A 59 7.62 -10.92 2.75
C HIS A 59 6.16 -11.37 2.92
N CYS A 60 5.20 -10.66 2.31
CA CYS A 60 3.77 -10.89 2.46
C CYS A 60 3.07 -11.17 1.10
N PRO A 61 3.53 -12.14 0.28
CA PRO A 61 3.06 -12.31 -1.11
C PRO A 61 1.59 -12.76 -1.24
N LYS A 62 0.97 -13.21 -0.15
CA LYS A 62 -0.44 -13.65 -0.14
C LYS A 62 -1.41 -12.56 0.29
N VAL A 63 -0.93 -11.33 0.54
CA VAL A 63 -1.79 -10.21 0.92
C VAL A 63 -2.80 -9.93 -0.19
N THR A 64 -4.08 -9.98 0.18
CA THR A 64 -5.23 -9.61 -0.64
C THR A 64 -5.79 -8.25 -0.22
N PHE A 65 -5.59 -7.85 1.02
CA PHE A 65 -6.01 -6.55 1.56
C PHE A 65 -4.82 -5.80 2.16
N LEU A 66 -4.59 -4.58 1.68
CA LEU A 66 -3.62 -3.64 2.23
C LEU A 66 -4.33 -2.37 2.70
N SER A 67 -4.08 -1.96 3.93
CA SER A 67 -4.49 -0.65 4.44
C SER A 67 -3.28 0.10 4.97
N LEU A 68 -3.03 1.29 4.42
CA LEU A 68 -1.96 2.20 4.82
C LEU A 68 -2.58 3.46 5.40
N SER A 69 -2.21 3.81 6.62
CA SER A 69 -2.55 5.09 7.26
C SER A 69 -1.26 5.82 7.57
N ILE A 70 -1.00 6.91 6.84
CA ILE A 70 0.19 7.74 6.98
C ILE A 70 -0.18 8.90 7.91
N ASP A 71 0.63 9.10 8.95
CA ASP A 71 0.38 10.18 9.91
C ASP A 71 0.78 11.54 9.30
N ARG A 72 0.06 12.60 9.67
CA ARG A 72 0.23 13.95 9.08
C ARG A 72 1.50 14.65 9.56
N ASP A 73 1.99 14.26 10.73
CA ASP A 73 3.12 14.94 11.39
C ASP A 73 4.49 14.44 10.90
N ASP A 74 4.52 13.37 10.09
CA ASP A 74 5.76 12.84 9.54
C ASP A 74 6.10 13.52 8.20
N TYR A 75 7.14 14.35 8.22
CA TYR A 75 7.65 15.08 7.05
C TYR A 75 8.19 14.16 5.94
N CYS A 76 8.22 12.85 6.16
CA CYS A 76 8.56 11.82 5.18
C CYS A 76 7.47 11.59 4.10
N GLY A 77 6.80 12.65 3.62
CA GLY A 77 5.85 12.61 2.50
C GLY A 77 6.43 12.10 1.16
N GLN A 78 7.65 11.54 1.13
CA GLN A 78 8.26 10.83 0.02
C GLN A 78 8.03 9.32 0.05
N THR A 79 7.45 8.76 1.12
CA THR A 79 7.34 7.31 1.28
C THR A 79 6.37 6.66 0.30
N VAL A 80 5.32 7.38 -0.11
CA VAL A 80 4.21 6.83 -0.88
C VAL A 80 3.86 7.78 -2.03
N ASP A 81 4.47 7.53 -3.19
CA ASP A 81 4.37 8.27 -4.45
C ASP A 81 4.10 7.31 -5.63
N ASP A 82 4.03 7.82 -6.87
CA ASP A 82 3.72 6.96 -8.03
C ASP A 82 4.74 5.82 -8.23
N ASP A 83 6.01 6.03 -7.85
CA ASP A 83 7.03 4.98 -7.91
C ASP A 83 6.74 3.82 -6.95
N PHE A 84 6.06 4.09 -5.83
CA PHE A 84 5.61 3.04 -4.92
C PHE A 84 4.58 2.09 -5.57
N LEU A 85 3.86 2.53 -6.61
CA LEU A 85 2.86 1.72 -7.32
C LEU A 85 3.50 0.71 -8.29
N GLU A 86 4.65 1.06 -8.88
CA GLU A 86 5.24 0.30 -9.97
C GLU A 86 5.55 -1.17 -9.60
N PRO A 87 6.11 -1.50 -8.42
CA PRO A 87 6.38 -2.88 -8.03
C PRO A 87 5.15 -3.80 -7.96
N PHE A 88 3.94 -3.25 -7.84
CA PHE A 88 2.71 -4.05 -7.81
C PHE A 88 2.24 -4.49 -9.21
N VAL A 89 2.74 -3.84 -10.27
CA VAL A 89 2.29 -4.03 -11.66
C VAL A 89 3.43 -4.32 -12.65
N SER A 90 4.66 -4.32 -12.16
CA SER A 90 5.87 -4.66 -12.91
C SER A 90 6.70 -5.66 -12.11
N PRO A 91 7.19 -6.74 -12.74
CA PRO A 91 8.04 -7.69 -12.06
C PRO A 91 9.42 -7.09 -11.80
N ASP A 92 10.07 -7.52 -10.72
CA ASP A 92 11.48 -7.24 -10.48
C ASP A 92 12.41 -8.12 -11.34
N GLU A 93 13.72 -8.03 -11.09
CA GLU A 93 14.75 -8.78 -11.82
C GLU A 93 14.56 -10.30 -11.73
N ASP A 94 13.91 -10.79 -10.67
CA ASP A 94 13.60 -12.20 -10.44
C ASP A 94 12.22 -12.61 -11.00
N GLY A 95 11.57 -11.72 -11.73
CA GLY A 95 10.23 -11.96 -12.28
C GLY A 95 9.12 -11.89 -11.22
N GLN A 96 9.39 -11.36 -10.03
CA GLN A 96 8.43 -11.35 -8.92
C GLN A 96 7.69 -10.01 -8.83
N TYR A 97 6.41 -10.08 -8.53
CA TYR A 97 5.55 -8.92 -8.29
C TYR A 97 5.40 -8.65 -6.79
N LEU A 98 5.23 -7.39 -6.41
CA LEU A 98 4.87 -7.02 -5.06
C LEU A 98 3.39 -7.34 -4.80
N CYS A 99 3.10 -8.18 -3.79
CA CYS A 99 1.74 -8.56 -3.41
C CYS A 99 0.83 -8.90 -4.61
N PRO A 100 1.17 -9.92 -5.43
CA PRO A 100 0.45 -10.20 -6.68
C PRO A 100 -1.04 -10.48 -6.46
N ARG A 101 -1.43 -10.91 -5.26
CA ARG A 101 -2.82 -11.21 -4.90
C ARG A 101 -3.60 -10.03 -4.34
N LEU A 102 -3.04 -8.82 -4.35
CA LEU A 102 -3.71 -7.63 -3.81
C LEU A 102 -4.99 -7.33 -4.60
N GLU A 103 -6.13 -7.40 -3.93
CA GLU A 103 -7.47 -7.15 -4.46
C GLU A 103 -8.09 -5.88 -3.84
N GLU A 104 -7.75 -5.58 -2.58
CA GLU A 104 -8.30 -4.45 -1.84
C GLU A 104 -7.18 -3.55 -1.32
N TRP A 105 -7.23 -2.26 -1.63
CA TRP A 105 -6.25 -1.29 -1.15
C TRP A 105 -6.89 -0.03 -0.60
N LEU A 106 -6.58 0.29 0.65
CA LEU A 106 -6.97 1.51 1.31
C LEU A 106 -5.71 2.32 1.64
N CYS A 107 -5.68 3.59 1.25
CA CYS A 107 -4.59 4.50 1.60
C CYS A 107 -5.13 5.80 2.18
N ARG A 108 -4.60 6.20 3.34
CA ARG A 108 -4.97 7.44 4.04
C ARG A 108 -3.73 8.21 4.41
N GLY A 109 -3.86 9.53 4.46
CA GLY A 109 -2.82 10.42 4.91
C GLY A 109 -2.06 11.08 3.75
N PRO A 110 -0.97 11.81 4.05
CA PRO A 110 -0.21 12.51 3.04
C PRO A 110 0.44 11.53 2.06
N THR A 111 -0.01 11.53 0.80
CA THR A 111 0.58 10.79 -0.31
C THR A 111 0.96 11.75 -1.42
N ARG A 112 1.87 11.34 -2.30
CA ARG A 112 2.26 12.09 -3.50
C ARG A 112 1.77 11.46 -4.79
N PHE A 113 0.76 10.58 -4.68
CA PHE A 113 0.14 9.99 -5.85
C PHE A 113 -0.46 11.08 -6.74
N THR A 114 -0.13 11.02 -8.03
CA THR A 114 -0.82 11.82 -9.06
C THR A 114 -2.09 11.11 -9.51
N ASP A 115 -3.04 11.86 -10.05
CA ASP A 115 -4.28 11.29 -10.58
C ASP A 115 -3.96 10.35 -11.76
N GLU A 116 -2.99 10.73 -12.60
CA GLU A 116 -2.44 9.90 -13.67
C GLU A 116 -1.75 8.63 -13.16
N GLY A 117 -0.98 8.73 -12.08
CA GLY A 117 -0.30 7.59 -11.45
C GLY A 117 -1.30 6.55 -10.96
N ILE A 118 -2.35 6.99 -10.27
CA ILE A 118 -3.46 6.12 -9.84
C ILE A 118 -4.18 5.51 -11.03
N LEU A 119 -4.51 6.29 -12.05
CA LEU A 119 -5.17 5.78 -13.25
C LEU A 119 -4.31 4.73 -13.98
N LYS A 120 -3.01 4.99 -14.12
CA LYS A 120 -2.05 4.06 -14.74
C LYS A 120 -1.99 2.75 -13.96
N PHE A 121 -1.95 2.83 -12.63
CA PHE A 121 -1.96 1.67 -11.76
C PHE A 121 -3.26 0.86 -11.87
N ILE A 122 -4.42 1.50 -11.81
CA ILE A 122 -5.73 0.84 -11.98
C ILE A 122 -5.81 0.16 -13.34
N THR A 123 -5.48 0.88 -14.41
CA THR A 123 -5.50 0.34 -15.78
C THR A 123 -4.67 -0.94 -15.87
N ARG A 124 -3.44 -0.92 -15.37
CA ARG A 124 -2.55 -2.10 -15.38
C ARG A 124 -3.06 -3.26 -14.53
N LYS A 125 -3.71 -2.99 -13.40
CA LYS A 125 -4.32 -4.06 -12.57
C LYS A 125 -5.56 -4.66 -13.21
N GLN A 126 -6.28 -3.90 -14.04
CA GLN A 126 -7.55 -4.32 -14.62
C GLN A 126 -7.46 -4.89 -16.04
N ASP A 127 -6.43 -4.52 -16.80
CA ASP A 127 -6.30 -4.85 -18.23
C ASP A 127 -6.25 -6.36 -18.55
N GLY A 128 -5.90 -7.19 -17.55
CA GLY A 128 -5.82 -8.65 -17.71
C GLY A 128 -4.65 -9.14 -18.56
N SER A 129 -3.74 -8.24 -18.96
CA SER A 129 -2.52 -8.57 -19.71
C SER A 129 -1.52 -9.39 -18.88
N GLN A 130 -1.65 -9.33 -17.55
CA GLN A 130 -0.79 -10.02 -16.59
C GLN A 130 -1.61 -10.98 -15.72
N PRO A 131 -1.78 -12.26 -16.12
CA PRO A 131 -2.64 -13.21 -15.39
C PRO A 131 -2.14 -13.55 -13.98
N GLN A 132 -0.87 -13.27 -13.68
CA GLN A 132 -0.25 -13.49 -12.37
C GLN A 132 -0.61 -12.43 -11.32
N ILE A 133 -1.16 -11.28 -11.71
CA ILE A 133 -1.64 -10.26 -10.78
C ILE A 133 -3.17 -10.30 -10.68
N ALA A 134 -3.69 -10.27 -9.46
CA ALA A 134 -5.12 -10.18 -9.21
C ALA A 134 -5.66 -8.80 -9.63
N LYS A 135 -6.89 -8.78 -10.16
CA LYS A 135 -7.64 -7.55 -10.39
C LYS A 135 -8.00 -6.89 -9.04
N LEU A 136 -8.05 -5.56 -9.02
CA LEU A 136 -8.57 -4.86 -7.85
C LEU A 136 -10.09 -5.02 -7.80
N LYS A 137 -10.61 -5.30 -6.61
CA LYS A 137 -12.03 -5.28 -6.27
C LYS A 137 -12.39 -3.99 -5.56
N ARG A 138 -11.47 -3.44 -4.77
CA ARG A 138 -11.67 -2.20 -4.01
C ARG A 138 -10.39 -1.36 -3.96
N MET A 139 -10.55 -0.06 -4.15
CA MET A 139 -9.46 0.90 -4.00
C MET A 139 -9.98 2.22 -3.45
N HIS A 140 -9.59 2.57 -2.23
CA HIS A 140 -9.99 3.83 -1.61
C HIS A 140 -8.75 4.64 -1.22
N ILE A 141 -8.62 5.84 -1.77
CA ILE A 141 -7.50 6.75 -1.48
C ILE A 141 -8.03 8.09 -0.98
N ALA A 142 -7.58 8.47 0.20
CA ALA A 142 -7.78 9.80 0.77
C ALA A 142 -6.55 10.67 0.54
N PHE A 143 -6.66 11.62 -0.39
CA PHE A 143 -5.63 12.59 -0.72
C PHE A 143 -5.66 13.79 0.22
N ASN A 144 -4.48 14.34 0.53
CA ASN A 144 -4.33 15.61 1.24
C ASN A 144 -4.07 16.79 0.28
N ARG A 145 -4.50 16.67 -0.98
CA ARG A 145 -4.33 17.67 -2.03
C ARG A 145 -5.66 17.96 -2.71
N ILE A 146 -5.74 19.11 -3.38
CA ILE A 146 -6.86 19.43 -4.26
C ILE A 146 -6.90 18.47 -5.45
N HIS A 147 -8.11 18.18 -5.92
CA HIS A 147 -8.34 17.44 -7.15
C HIS A 147 -7.81 18.25 -8.34
N VAL A 148 -6.88 17.68 -9.11
CA VAL A 148 -6.23 18.38 -10.23
C VAL A 148 -6.74 17.85 -11.56
N VAL A 149 -6.85 16.53 -11.71
CA VAL A 149 -7.26 15.90 -12.96
C VAL A 149 -8.40 14.93 -12.74
N ASP A 150 -9.50 15.19 -13.44
CA ASP A 150 -10.66 14.31 -13.44
C ASP A 150 -10.38 13.02 -14.23
N ILE A 151 -10.26 11.91 -13.49
CA ILE A 151 -10.08 10.56 -14.03
C ILE A 151 -11.38 9.73 -13.98
N SER A 152 -12.50 10.30 -13.55
CA SER A 152 -13.77 9.58 -13.39
C SER A 152 -14.22 8.91 -14.69
N GLY A 153 -14.31 9.67 -15.79
CA GLY A 153 -14.69 9.12 -17.10
C GLY A 153 -13.70 8.09 -17.66
N LYS A 154 -12.45 8.04 -17.17
CA LYS A 154 -11.47 7.02 -17.57
C LYS A 154 -11.52 5.76 -16.71
N THR A 155 -12.21 5.82 -15.57
CA THR A 155 -12.36 4.71 -14.63
C THR A 155 -13.76 4.11 -14.63
N GLU A 156 -14.74 4.76 -15.28
CA GLU A 156 -16.15 4.35 -15.35
C GLU A 156 -16.31 2.88 -15.76
N GLY A 157 -15.68 2.44 -16.86
CA GLY A 157 -15.76 1.05 -17.30
C GLY A 157 -15.24 0.04 -16.27
N PHE A 158 -14.21 0.40 -15.48
CA PHE A 158 -13.72 -0.49 -14.42
C PHE A 158 -14.70 -0.56 -13.24
N VAL A 159 -15.40 0.55 -12.94
CA VAL A 159 -16.42 0.59 -11.89
C VAL A 159 -17.66 -0.21 -12.30
N GLU A 160 -18.09 -0.09 -13.56
CA GLU A 160 -19.15 -0.91 -14.14
C GLU A 160 -18.81 -2.42 -14.09
N ASP A 161 -17.54 -2.76 -14.29
CA ASP A 161 -17.02 -4.13 -14.15
C ASP A 161 -16.86 -4.59 -12.69
N GLY A 162 -17.23 -3.76 -11.71
CA GLY A 162 -17.32 -4.12 -10.29
C GLY A 162 -16.17 -3.63 -9.40
N LEU A 163 -15.32 -2.71 -9.87
CA LEU A 163 -14.33 -2.03 -9.01
C LEU A 163 -15.02 -1.01 -8.09
N ASP A 164 -14.92 -1.22 -6.78
CA ASP A 164 -15.27 -0.23 -5.75
C ASP A 164 -14.15 0.81 -5.62
N LEU A 165 -14.22 1.88 -6.43
CA LEU A 165 -13.24 2.97 -6.46
C LEU A 165 -13.76 4.20 -5.71
N GLN A 166 -12.99 4.67 -4.72
CA GLN A 166 -13.28 5.91 -4.01
C GLN A 166 -12.01 6.76 -3.91
N LEU A 167 -12.06 7.97 -4.46
CA LEU A 167 -10.97 8.94 -4.44
C LEU A 167 -11.46 10.20 -3.74
N SER A 168 -10.94 10.45 -2.54
CA SER A 168 -11.39 11.53 -1.66
C SER A 168 -10.35 12.65 -1.63
N TYR A 169 -10.76 13.88 -1.92
CA TYR A 169 -9.86 15.04 -1.97
C TYR A 169 -10.22 16.12 -0.93
N SER A 170 -11.45 16.10 -0.39
CA SER A 170 -11.88 17.03 0.65
C SER A 170 -11.57 16.50 2.05
N PRO A 171 -11.18 17.35 3.02
CA PRO A 171 -11.14 16.98 4.43
C PRO A 171 -12.43 16.29 4.94
N ASP A 172 -13.59 16.74 4.45
CA ASP A 172 -14.89 16.18 4.84
C ASP A 172 -15.08 14.74 4.32
N ASP A 173 -14.58 14.45 3.11
CA ASP A 173 -14.60 13.10 2.53
C ASP A 173 -13.68 12.15 3.32
N ILE A 174 -12.56 12.67 3.82
CA ILE A 174 -11.61 11.90 4.63
C ILE A 174 -12.26 11.50 5.97
N GLU A 175 -13.04 12.38 6.59
CA GLU A 175 -13.77 12.06 7.83
C GLU A 175 -14.89 11.05 7.61
N ALA A 176 -15.61 11.13 6.50
CA ALA A 176 -16.64 10.15 6.14
C ALA A 176 -16.01 8.75 5.95
N PHE A 177 -14.91 8.68 5.20
CA PHE A 177 -14.17 7.44 4.99
C PHE A 177 -13.69 6.82 6.31
N ALA A 178 -13.31 7.63 7.30
CA ALA A 178 -12.87 7.15 8.60
C ALA A 178 -13.90 6.33 9.38
N ARG A 179 -15.20 6.46 9.07
CA ARG A 179 -16.30 5.79 9.78
C ARG A 179 -16.70 4.43 9.20
N GLU A 180 -16.21 4.07 8.01
CA GLU A 180 -16.62 2.85 7.29
C GLU A 180 -15.71 1.62 7.51
N LEU A 181 -14.66 1.74 8.35
CA LEU A 181 -13.74 0.65 8.72
C LEU A 181 -13.95 0.16 10.15
#